data_AF-A0A2S2NBA2-F1
#
_entry.id   AF-A0A2S2NBA2-F1
#
_cell.length_a   1.000
_cell.length_b   1.000
_cell.length_c   1.000
_cell.angle_alpha   90.00
_cell.angle_beta   90.00
_cell.angle_gamma   90.00
#
_symmetry.space_group_name_H-M   'P 1'
#
loop_
_entity.id
_entity.type
_entity.pdbx_description
1 polymer ?
#
loop_
_entity_poly.entity_id
_entity_poly.type
_entity_poly.pdbx_seq_one_letter_code
_entity_poly.pdbx_strand_id
1 'polypeptide(L)'
;MKKCLDLLYDTGVKIHSLTFDGAQCNLSMCTKLGAYLKLNNPNFSSPHTTSGEPIYLFYDPCHALKLVRNTLGDKRILINSQGEKIEWEYIKKLYLKEKKEGLKVATKLTQKHVYYFYEKMCVKLASQVFSNSVSKNLSFAKILIGILNIL
;
A
#
# COMPACT_ATOMS: atom_id res chain seq x y z
N MET A 1 13.18 9.44 -20.52
CA MET A 1 12.54 8.10 -20.50
C MET A 1 12.45 7.50 -21.90
N LYS A 2 11.67 8.05 -22.86
CA LYS A 2 11.57 7.50 -24.24
C LYS A 2 12.92 7.12 -24.86
N LYS A 3 13.86 8.08 -24.92
CA LYS A 3 15.22 7.83 -25.42
C LYS A 3 15.97 6.71 -24.69
N CYS A 4 15.72 6.50 -23.39
CA CYS A 4 16.32 5.41 -22.63
C CYS A 4 15.75 4.05 -23.08
N LEU A 5 14.43 3.99 -23.32
CA LEU A 5 13.77 2.79 -23.83
C LEU A 5 14.30 2.43 -25.22
N ASP A 6 14.43 3.42 -26.11
CA ASP A 6 15.00 3.23 -27.45
C ASP A 6 16.43 2.70 -27.39
N LEU A 7 17.30 3.32 -26.56
CA LEU A 7 18.69 2.88 -26.43
C LEU A 7 18.81 1.47 -25.85
N LEU A 8 17.95 1.08 -24.91
CA LEU A 8 17.92 -0.28 -24.39
C LEU A 8 17.46 -1.28 -25.46
N TYR A 9 16.46 -0.90 -26.26
CA TYR A 9 16.01 -1.70 -27.38
C TYR A 9 17.12 -1.93 -28.42
N ASP A 10 17.92 -0.90 -28.72
CA ASP A 10 19.06 -0.99 -29.65
C ASP A 10 20.13 -2.01 -29.18
N THR A 11 20.22 -2.29 -27.88
CA THR A 11 21.11 -3.34 -27.34
C THR A 11 20.53 -4.76 -27.43
N GLY A 12 19.29 -4.90 -27.91
CA GLY A 12 18.55 -6.17 -27.93
C GLY A 12 17.77 -6.47 -26.64
N VAL A 13 17.81 -5.57 -25.64
CA VAL A 13 17.02 -5.72 -24.41
C VAL A 13 15.56 -5.38 -24.67
N LYS A 14 14.67 -6.32 -24.34
CA LYS A 14 13.21 -6.11 -24.41
C LYS A 14 12.66 -5.67 -23.05
N ILE A 15 11.98 -4.52 -23.03
CA ILE A 15 11.36 -3.97 -21.84
C ILE A 15 9.87 -4.28 -21.87
N HIS A 16 9.42 -5.14 -20.97
CA HIS A 16 8.00 -5.50 -20.85
C HIS A 16 7.23 -4.60 -19.88
N SER A 17 7.91 -3.99 -18.91
CA SER A 17 7.26 -3.16 -17.91
C SER A 17 8.17 -2.10 -17.29
N LEU A 18 7.56 -1.08 -16.71
CA LEU A 18 8.20 -0.10 -15.84
C LEU A 18 7.46 -0.02 -14.51
N THR A 19 8.21 -0.04 -13.42
CA THR A 19 7.69 0.18 -12.07
C THR A 19 8.16 1.54 -11.55
N PHE A 20 7.25 2.32 -10.97
CA PHE A 20 7.53 3.69 -10.53
C PHE A 20 6.84 4.02 -9.19
N ASP A 21 7.38 5.00 -8.45
CA ASP A 21 6.74 5.48 -7.22
C ASP A 21 5.56 6.44 -7.53
N GLY A 22 4.79 6.82 -6.50
CA GLY A 22 3.62 7.68 -6.66
C GLY A 22 3.91 9.18 -6.82
N ALA A 23 5.14 9.61 -7.14
CA ALA A 23 5.45 11.03 -7.28
C ALA A 23 4.78 11.66 -8.50
N GLN A 24 4.38 12.93 -8.39
CA GLN A 24 3.70 13.67 -9.47
C GLN A 24 4.52 13.74 -10.77
N CYS A 25 5.85 13.80 -10.66
CA CYS A 25 6.75 13.75 -11.82
C CYS A 25 6.68 12.39 -12.54
N ASN A 26 6.57 11.29 -11.81
CA ASN A 26 6.47 9.95 -12.38
C ASN A 26 5.11 9.70 -13.03
N LEU A 27 4.03 10.23 -12.45
CA LEU A 27 2.72 10.28 -13.09
C LEU A 27 2.76 11.04 -14.41
N SER A 28 3.38 12.23 -14.39
CA SER A 28 3.54 13.07 -15.58
C SER A 28 4.37 12.38 -16.66
N MET A 29 5.42 11.65 -16.27
CA MET A 29 6.20 10.82 -17.18
C MET A 29 5.33 9.73 -17.82
N CYS A 30 4.57 8.96 -17.04
CA CYS A 30 3.70 7.91 -17.56
C CYS A 30 2.67 8.47 -18.54
N THR A 31 2.07 9.63 -18.23
CA THR A 31 1.16 10.32 -19.16
C THR A 31 1.86 10.73 -20.46
N LYS A 32 3.09 11.26 -20.39
CA LYS A 32 3.88 11.60 -21.60
C LYS A 32 4.32 10.37 -22.42
N LEU A 33 4.34 9.20 -21.81
CA LEU A 33 4.55 7.92 -22.49
C LEU A 33 3.28 7.40 -23.19
N GLY A 34 2.10 7.97 -22.90
CA GLY A 34 0.83 7.56 -23.51
C GLY A 34 -0.08 6.78 -22.58
N ALA A 35 0.32 6.60 -21.32
CA ALA A 35 -0.51 5.97 -20.30
C ALA A 35 -1.60 6.91 -19.78
N TYR A 36 -2.72 6.33 -19.35
CA TYR A 36 -3.77 7.08 -18.68
C TYR A 36 -4.06 6.42 -17.34
N LEU A 37 -3.51 6.97 -16.25
CA LEU A 37 -3.54 6.32 -14.93
C LEU A 37 -4.73 6.77 -14.04
N LYS A 38 -5.75 7.43 -14.62
CA LYS A 38 -6.92 7.90 -13.86
C LYS A 38 -7.96 6.78 -13.71
N LEU A 39 -8.64 6.76 -12.56
CA LEU A 39 -9.56 5.69 -12.14
C LEU A 39 -10.75 5.45 -13.07
N ASN A 40 -11.17 6.45 -13.85
CA ASN A 40 -12.41 6.36 -14.63
C ASN A 40 -12.30 5.41 -15.84
N ASN A 41 -11.10 5.25 -16.41
CA ASN A 41 -10.85 4.33 -17.53
C ASN A 41 -9.33 4.13 -17.72
N PRO A 42 -8.64 3.45 -16.80
CA PRO A 42 -7.19 3.47 -16.79
C PRO A 42 -6.59 2.65 -17.95
N ASN A 43 -5.60 3.21 -18.63
CA ASN A 43 -4.70 2.52 -19.53
C ASN A 43 -3.30 2.46 -18.91
N PHE A 44 -2.92 1.28 -18.42
CA PHE A 44 -1.62 1.01 -17.80
C PHE A 44 -0.56 0.55 -18.80
N SER A 45 -0.71 0.87 -20.08
CA SER A 45 0.25 0.52 -21.11
C SER A 45 0.69 1.73 -21.92
N SER A 46 1.92 1.66 -22.41
CA SER A 46 2.51 2.61 -23.34
C SER A 46 3.15 1.80 -24.47
N PRO A 47 2.87 2.09 -25.75
CA PRO A 47 3.56 1.42 -26.85
C PRO A 47 5.02 1.85 -26.90
N HIS A 48 5.93 0.89 -27.06
CA HIS A 48 7.34 1.17 -27.32
C HIS A 48 7.48 1.93 -28.65
N THR A 49 8.29 2.98 -28.67
CA THR A 49 8.46 3.90 -29.79
C THR A 49 8.99 3.24 -31.06
N THR A 50 9.95 2.31 -30.93
CA THR A 50 10.53 1.56 -32.06
C THR A 50 9.75 0.29 -32.45
N SER A 51 9.49 -0.61 -31.50
CA SER A 51 8.87 -1.92 -31.80
C SER A 51 7.35 -1.93 -31.83
N GLY A 52 6.69 -0.93 -31.24
CA GLY A 52 5.24 -0.94 -31.02
C GLY A 52 4.76 -1.92 -29.94
N GLU A 53 5.65 -2.74 -29.37
CA GLU A 53 5.30 -3.69 -28.30
C GLU A 53 4.83 -2.91 -27.05
N PRO A 54 3.82 -3.40 -26.31
CA PRO A 54 3.32 -2.71 -25.13
C PRO A 54 4.29 -2.82 -23.95
N ILE A 55 4.53 -1.68 -23.29
CA ILE A 55 5.22 -1.56 -22.02
C ILE A 55 4.19 -1.32 -20.92
N TYR A 56 4.09 -2.24 -19.97
CA TYR A 56 3.13 -2.13 -18.86
C TYR A 56 3.68 -1.28 -17.71
N LEU A 57 2.86 -0.41 -17.15
CA LEU A 57 3.25 0.57 -16.16
C LEU A 57 2.61 0.25 -14.82
N PHE A 58 3.43 0.00 -13.81
CA PHE A 58 2.98 -0.39 -12.47
C PHE A 58 3.47 0.59 -11.42
N TYR A 59 2.57 0.96 -10.50
CA TYR A 59 3.00 1.56 -9.24
C TYR A 59 3.83 0.55 -8.43
N ASP A 60 4.82 1.04 -7.70
CA ASP A 60 5.53 0.24 -6.71
C ASP A 60 4.56 -0.20 -5.59
N PRO A 61 4.25 -1.50 -5.47
CA PRO A 61 3.31 -2.00 -4.47
C PRO A 61 3.82 -1.82 -3.04
N CYS A 62 5.13 -1.89 -2.82
CA CYS A 62 5.74 -1.67 -1.50
C CYS A 62 5.54 -0.21 -1.06
N HIS A 63 5.72 0.73 -1.99
CA HIS A 63 5.44 2.13 -1.73
C HIS A 63 3.95 2.38 -1.51
N ALA A 64 3.07 1.78 -2.31
CA ALA A 64 1.62 1.91 -2.16
C ALA A 64 1.14 1.41 -0.79
N LEU A 65 1.61 0.24 -0.34
CA LEU A 65 1.26 -0.31 0.98
C LEU A 65 1.65 0.62 2.13
N LYS A 66 2.85 1.19 2.05
CA LYS A 66 3.34 2.20 2.98
C LYS A 66 2.43 3.44 2.99
N LEU A 67 2.02 3.93 1.82
CA LEU A 67 1.09 5.06 1.71
C LEU A 67 -0.27 4.74 2.34
N VAL A 68 -0.84 3.55 2.08
CA VAL A 68 -2.12 3.13 2.70
C VAL A 68 -2.02 3.16 4.23
N ARG A 69 -0.95 2.59 4.82
CA ARG A 69 -0.73 2.66 6.28
C ARG A 69 -0.66 4.10 6.75
N ASN A 70 0.15 4.92 6.08
CA ASN A 70 0.36 6.31 6.49
C ASN A 70 -0.95 7.11 6.41
N THR A 71 -1.73 6.93 5.34
CA THR A 71 -3.03 7.61 5.17
C THR A 71 -4.01 7.18 6.25
N LEU A 72 -4.16 5.87 6.51
CA LEU A 72 -5.03 5.38 7.59
C LEU A 72 -4.57 5.90 8.95
N GLY A 73 -3.26 5.90 9.19
CA GLY A 73 -2.67 6.41 10.41
C GLY A 73 -2.85 7.92 10.60
N ASP A 74 -2.69 8.72 9.55
CA ASP A 74 -2.73 10.19 9.58
C ASP A 74 -4.19 10.66 9.67
N LYS A 75 -5.08 10.06 8.87
CA LYS A 75 -6.52 10.40 8.79
C LYS A 75 -7.36 9.73 9.88
N ARG A 76 -6.84 8.68 10.52
CA ARG A 76 -7.47 7.86 11.56
C ARG A 76 -8.69 7.05 11.11
N ILE A 77 -9.49 7.58 10.20
CA ILE A 77 -10.69 6.95 9.67
C ILE A 77 -10.63 7.04 8.13
N LEU A 78 -10.82 5.90 7.47
CA LEU A 78 -11.13 5.81 6.05
C LEU A 78 -12.55 5.27 5.88
N ILE A 79 -13.21 5.65 4.80
CA ILE A 79 -14.55 5.16 4.45
C ILE A 79 -14.41 4.28 3.19
N ASN A 80 -14.93 3.07 3.24
CA ASN A 80 -14.93 2.18 2.07
C ASN A 80 -16.09 2.51 1.12
N SER A 81 -16.17 1.79 -0.01
CA SER A 81 -17.24 1.95 -1.00
C SER A 81 -18.66 1.70 -0.47
N GLN A 82 -18.78 0.98 0.64
CA GLN A 82 -20.03 0.65 1.31
C GLN A 82 -20.42 1.68 2.39
N GLY A 83 -19.60 2.72 2.62
CA GLY A 83 -19.82 3.69 3.69
C GLY A 83 -19.36 3.24 5.07
N GLU A 84 -18.70 2.09 5.18
CA GLU A 84 -18.21 1.54 6.44
C GLU A 84 -16.88 2.18 6.85
N LYS A 85 -16.70 2.37 8.16
CA LYS A 85 -15.50 2.97 8.74
C LYS A 85 -14.38 1.94 8.90
N ILE A 86 -13.19 2.32 8.44
CA ILE A 86 -11.93 1.63 8.71
C ILE A 86 -11.12 2.52 9.64
N GLU A 87 -10.95 2.10 10.89
CA GLU A 87 -10.38 2.96 11.94
C GLU A 87 -9.02 2.44 12.42
N TRP A 88 -8.04 3.35 12.48
CA TRP A 88 -6.70 3.08 13.03
C TRP A 88 -6.76 2.68 14.51
N GLU A 89 -7.78 3.16 15.23
CA GLU A 89 -7.95 2.93 16.66
C GLU A 89 -8.05 1.44 17.00
N TYR A 90 -8.59 0.60 16.11
CA TYR A 90 -8.66 -0.85 16.33
C TYR A 90 -7.28 -1.50 16.37
N ILE A 91 -6.35 -1.07 15.53
CA ILE A 91 -4.95 -1.55 15.53
C ILE A 91 -4.27 -1.14 16.84
N LYS A 92 -4.51 0.08 17.31
CA LYS A 92 -3.97 0.59 18.59
C LYS A 92 -4.55 -0.16 19.78
N LYS A 93 -5.86 -0.36 19.84
CA LYS A 93 -6.55 -1.12 20.89
C LYS A 93 -6.06 -2.56 20.97
N LEU A 94 -5.88 -3.23 19.82
CA LEU A 94 -5.31 -4.57 19.77
C LEU A 94 -3.90 -4.60 20.38
N TYR A 95 -3.01 -3.70 19.96
CA TYR A 95 -1.66 -3.60 20.52
C TYR A 95 -1.67 -3.34 22.04
N LEU A 96 -2.50 -2.41 22.51
CA LEU A 96 -2.60 -2.09 23.94
C LEU A 96 -3.11 -3.27 24.75
N LYS A 97 -4.07 -4.03 24.22
CA LYS A 97 -4.59 -5.24 24.85
C LYS A 97 -3.51 -6.31 24.93
N GLU A 98 -2.84 -6.64 23.82
CA GLU A 98 -1.73 -7.61 23.81
C GLU A 98 -0.61 -7.20 24.78
N LYS A 99 -0.29 -5.90 24.84
CA LYS A 99 0.69 -5.37 25.78
C LYS A 99 0.23 -5.53 27.25
N LYS A 100 -1.04 -5.25 27.54
CA LYS A 100 -1.60 -5.36 28.90
C LYS A 100 -1.60 -6.81 29.40
N GLU A 101 -2.00 -7.75 28.54
CA GLU A 101 -2.05 -9.18 28.90
C GLU A 101 -0.65 -9.85 28.89
N GLY A 102 0.37 -9.19 28.31
CA GLY A 102 1.71 -9.77 28.14
C GLY A 102 1.76 -10.90 27.10
N LEU A 103 0.68 -11.13 26.36
CA LEU A 103 0.52 -12.22 25.40
C LEU A 103 0.16 -11.67 24.01
N LYS A 104 0.88 -12.13 22.99
CA LYS A 104 0.57 -11.83 21.58
C LYS A 104 -0.04 -13.04 20.91
N VAL A 105 -1.16 -12.86 20.23
CA VAL A 105 -1.82 -13.95 19.51
C VAL A 105 -1.29 -13.99 18.08
N ALA A 106 -0.03 -14.33 17.88
CA ALA A 106 0.62 -14.39 16.56
C ALA A 106 0.74 -13.05 15.78
N THR A 107 0.36 -11.90 16.36
CA THR A 107 0.69 -10.61 15.73
C THR A 107 2.17 -10.26 15.92
N LYS A 108 2.68 -9.44 15.00
CA LYS A 108 4.02 -8.81 15.12
C LYS A 108 3.92 -7.37 15.60
N LEU A 109 2.75 -6.93 16.06
CA LEU A 109 2.52 -5.53 16.44
C LEU A 109 3.44 -5.13 17.59
N THR A 110 3.96 -3.91 17.50
CA THR A 110 4.80 -3.27 18.49
C THR A 110 4.46 -1.78 18.53
N GLN A 111 5.05 -1.05 19.48
CA GLN A 111 4.92 0.40 19.55
C GLN A 111 5.28 1.08 18.22
N LYS A 112 6.31 0.59 17.52
CA LYS A 112 6.74 1.10 16.20
C LYS A 112 5.67 0.99 15.11
N HIS A 113 4.78 0.00 15.21
CA HIS A 113 3.68 -0.16 14.26
C HIS A 113 2.56 0.86 14.51
N VAL A 114 2.22 1.08 15.78
CA VAL A 114 1.12 1.96 16.20
C VAL A 114 1.52 3.44 16.09
N TYR A 115 2.74 3.76 16.50
CA TYR A 115 3.32 5.09 16.44
C TYR A 115 4.26 5.20 15.24
N TYR A 116 3.72 4.91 14.05
CA TYR A 116 4.47 4.74 12.80
C TYR A 116 5.17 6.02 12.28
N PHE A 117 4.97 7.19 12.90
CA PHE A 117 5.52 8.46 12.39
C PHE A 117 7.04 8.41 12.19
N TYR A 118 7.77 7.85 13.17
CA TYR A 118 9.23 7.69 13.09
C TYR A 118 9.66 6.54 12.17
N GLU A 119 8.72 5.69 11.77
CA GLU A 119 8.95 4.53 10.91
C GLU A 119 8.12 4.63 9.61
N LYS A 120 7.81 5.88 9.19
CA LYS A 120 6.91 6.19 8.08
C LYS A 120 7.38 5.62 6.75
N MET A 121 8.68 5.31 6.63
CA MET A 121 9.29 4.72 5.45
C MET A 121 9.47 3.20 5.52
N CYS A 122 9.29 2.58 6.69
CA CYS A 122 9.53 1.15 6.88
C CYS A 122 8.36 0.31 6.33
N VAL A 123 8.53 -0.24 5.12
CA VAL A 123 7.52 -1.08 4.43
C VAL A 123 7.23 -2.36 5.22
N LYS A 124 8.25 -2.95 5.86
CA LYS A 124 8.10 -4.15 6.70
C LYS A 124 7.09 -3.95 7.82
N LEU A 125 7.10 -2.79 8.48
CA LEU A 125 6.11 -2.50 9.52
C LEU A 125 4.72 -2.25 8.91
N ALA A 126 4.64 -1.61 7.73
CA ALA A 126 3.36 -1.45 7.03
C ALA A 126 2.72 -2.79 6.67
N SER A 127 3.49 -3.74 6.12
CA SER A 127 2.97 -5.06 5.79
C SER A 127 2.56 -5.87 7.02
N GLN A 128 3.27 -5.70 8.14
CA GLN A 128 2.91 -6.35 9.40
C GLN A 128 1.62 -5.80 10.00
N VAL A 129 1.35 -4.48 9.89
CA VAL A 129 0.07 -3.89 10.28
C VAL A 129 -1.09 -4.52 9.51
N PHE A 130 -0.96 -4.68 8.19
CA PHE A 130 -2.01 -5.24 7.32
C PHE A 130 -1.91 -6.77 7.13
N SER A 131 -1.32 -7.47 8.09
CA SER A 131 -1.16 -8.92 8.01
C SER A 131 -2.45 -9.67 8.33
N ASN A 132 -2.58 -10.88 7.77
CA ASN A 132 -3.70 -11.78 8.06
C ASN A 132 -3.81 -12.09 9.56
N SER A 133 -2.69 -12.22 10.27
CA SER A 133 -2.67 -12.38 11.74
C SER A 133 -3.34 -11.22 12.46
N VAL A 134 -3.08 -9.97 12.05
CA VAL A 134 -3.73 -8.81 12.69
C VAL A 134 -5.23 -8.83 12.42
N SER A 135 -5.64 -9.11 11.18
CA SER A 135 -7.06 -9.24 10.82
C SER A 135 -7.80 -10.29 11.67
N LYS A 136 -7.26 -11.52 11.73
CA LYS A 136 -7.84 -12.60 12.54
C LYS A 136 -7.96 -12.24 14.01
N ASN A 137 -6.98 -11.54 14.58
CA ASN A 137 -7.05 -11.12 15.97
C ASN A 137 -8.02 -9.99 16.23
N LEU A 138 -8.20 -9.07 15.28
CA LEU A 138 -9.28 -8.08 15.37
C LEU A 138 -10.64 -8.78 15.35
N SER A 139 -10.85 -9.76 14.47
CA SER A 139 -12.08 -10.55 14.43
C SER A 139 -12.28 -11.38 15.70
N PHE A 140 -11.21 -12.02 16.20
CA PHE A 140 -11.27 -12.80 17.44
C PHE A 140 -11.55 -11.92 18.66
N ALA A 141 -10.88 -10.77 18.78
CA ALA A 141 -11.15 -9.81 19.84
C ALA A 141 -12.59 -9.29 19.78
N LYS A 142 -13.18 -9.14 18.60
CA LYS A 142 -14.60 -8.81 18.44
C LYS A 142 -15.54 -9.93 18.92
N ILE A 143 -15.20 -11.19 18.65
CA ILE A 143 -16.06 -12.36 18.97
C ILE A 143 -15.94 -12.75 20.45
N LEU A 144 -14.72 -12.90 20.97
CA LEU A 144 -14.48 -13.41 22.32
C LEU A 144 -14.76 -12.37 23.41
N ILE A 145 -14.70 -11.08 23.07
CA ILE A 145 -14.93 -9.95 24.00
C ILE A 145 -16.31 -9.34 23.73
N GLY A 146 -17.31 -10.17 23.41
CA GLY A 146 -18.62 -9.77 22.93
C GLY A 146 -19.49 -8.88 23.84
N ILE A 147 -19.03 -8.39 25.00
CA ILE A 147 -19.72 -7.37 25.81
C ILE A 147 -18.65 -6.47 26.50
N LEU A 148 -18.80 -5.14 26.34
CA LEU A 148 -18.13 -4.00 27.01
C LEU A 148 -16.79 -3.43 26.46
N ASN A 149 -16.92 -2.25 25.85
CA ASN A 149 -16.01 -1.08 25.88
C ASN A 149 -14.76 -1.01 24.96
N ILE A 150 -14.75 -1.59 23.76
CA ILE A 150 -13.60 -1.43 22.82
C ILE A 150 -14.00 -1.14 21.35
N LEU A 151 -15.25 -1.30 20.93
CA LEU A 151 -15.78 -0.79 19.65
C LEU A 151 -16.72 0.37 19.94
#